data_AF-A0A2A4LFH4-F1
#
_entry.id   AF-A0A2A4LFH4-F1
#
_cell.length_a   1.000
_cell.length_b   1.000
_cell.length_c   1.000
_cell.angle_alpha   90.00
_cell.angle_beta   90.00
_cell.angle_gamma   90.00
#
_symmetry.space_group_name_H-M   'P 1'
#
loop_
_entity.id
_entity.type
_entity.pdbx_description
1 polymer ?
#
loop_
_entity_poly.entity_id
_entity_poly.type
_entity_poly.pdbx_seq_one_letter_code
_entity_poly.pdbx_strand_id
1 'polypeptide(L)'
;MTTDMEEIAERIRNLLNDDPNISEKKMFGGVCFMLNGNMLCGPTKSGDLMIRVGKKLEANARARPHTREMDFTGKPMKGFIFVEPAGIETDEDLYKWIALATKFVGALPAK
;
A
#
# COMPACT_ATOMS: atom_id res chain seq x y z
N MET A 1 14.03 -5.62 -14.83
CA MET A 1 13.93 -6.60 -13.74
C MET A 1 12.55 -6.41 -13.15
N THR A 2 11.74 -7.46 -13.07
CA THR A 2 10.44 -7.40 -12.38
C THR A 2 10.77 -7.48 -10.89
N THR A 3 10.49 -6.44 -10.12
CA THR A 3 10.67 -6.49 -8.65
C THR A 3 9.75 -7.57 -8.10
N ASP A 4 10.29 -8.47 -7.28
CA ASP A 4 9.51 -9.55 -6.69
C ASP A 4 8.55 -8.98 -5.63
N MET A 5 7.31 -9.46 -5.59
CA MET A 5 6.34 -9.06 -4.58
C MET A 5 6.84 -9.36 -3.15
N GLU A 6 7.65 -10.41 -2.98
CA GLU A 6 8.24 -10.74 -1.68
C GLU A 6 9.32 -9.74 -1.28
N GLU A 7 10.13 -9.26 -2.23
CA GLU A 7 11.13 -8.21 -1.98
C GLU A 7 10.47 -6.91 -1.52
N ILE A 8 9.37 -6.50 -2.17
CA ILE A 8 8.58 -5.35 -1.73
C ILE A 8 7.97 -5.60 -0.34
N ALA A 9 7.47 -6.81 -0.08
CA ALA A 9 6.93 -7.18 1.23
C ALA A 9 7.98 -7.07 2.34
N GLU A 10 9.19 -7.59 2.12
CA GLU A 10 10.31 -7.48 3.07
C GLU A 10 10.68 -6.02 3.36
N ARG A 11 10.76 -5.18 2.33
CA ARG A 11 11.00 -3.73 2.50
C ARG A 11 9.90 -3.07 3.32
N ILE A 12 8.63 -3.42 3.08
CA ILE A 12 7.51 -2.93 3.89
C ILE A 12 7.63 -3.40 5.35
N ARG A 13 7.97 -4.67 5.60
CA ARG A 13 8.17 -5.20 6.97
C ARG A 13 9.23 -4.39 7.72
N ASN A 14 10.37 -4.14 7.08
CA ASN A 14 11.45 -3.33 7.67
C ASN A 14 10.97 -1.91 8.01
N LEU A 15 10.20 -1.27 7.12
CA LEU A 15 9.68 0.08 7.34
C LEU A 15 8.58 0.16 8.40
N LEU A 16 7.87 -0.94 8.67
CA LEU A 16 6.85 -1.04 9.72
C LEU A 16 7.43 -1.39 11.09
N ASN A 17 8.71 -1.81 11.16
CA ASN A 17 9.50 -1.95 12.39
C ASN A 17 8.79 -2.72 13.53
N ASP A 18 8.25 -3.90 13.21
CA ASP A 18 7.55 -4.79 14.15
C ASP A 18 6.43 -4.11 14.97
N ASP A 19 5.75 -3.10 14.41
CA ASP A 19 4.62 -2.45 15.06
C ASP A 19 3.56 -3.50 15.47
N PRO A 20 3.24 -3.65 16.76
CA PRO A 20 2.33 -4.70 17.24
C PRO A 20 0.89 -4.54 16.76
N ASN A 21 0.54 -3.38 16.19
CA ASN A 21 -0.76 -3.11 15.58
C ASN A 21 -0.83 -3.56 14.11
N ILE A 22 0.31 -3.98 13.53
CA ILE A 22 0.39 -4.50 12.18
C ILE A 22 0.16 -6.01 12.19
N SER A 23 -0.68 -6.47 11.27
CA SER A 23 -0.86 -7.89 10.97
C SER A 23 -0.78 -8.12 9.46
N GLU A 24 -0.32 -9.30 9.07
CA GLU A 24 -0.25 -9.74 7.68
C GLU A 24 -1.45 -10.62 7.33
N LYS A 25 -2.07 -10.35 6.18
CA LYS A 25 -3.16 -11.17 5.64
C LYS A 25 -2.86 -11.58 4.21
N LYS A 26 -3.01 -12.88 3.91
CA LYS A 26 -2.92 -13.38 2.54
C LYS A 26 -4.18 -12.99 1.77
N MET A 27 -4.02 -12.13 0.76
CA MET A 27 -5.10 -11.65 -0.10
C MET A 27 -4.54 -11.10 -1.41
N PHE A 28 -5.38 -11.07 -2.46
CA PHE A 28 -4.98 -10.61 -3.80
C PHE A 28 -3.75 -11.33 -4.39
N GLY A 29 -3.54 -12.59 -3.99
CA GLY A 29 -2.43 -13.42 -4.48
C GLY A 29 -1.06 -13.10 -3.86
N GLY A 30 -1.01 -12.26 -2.83
CA GLY A 30 0.18 -11.92 -2.06
C GLY A 30 -0.16 -11.65 -0.59
N VAL A 31 0.69 -10.87 0.08
CA VAL A 31 0.46 -10.38 1.45
C VAL A 31 -0.07 -8.95 1.43
N CYS A 32 -0.94 -8.64 2.37
CA CYS A 32 -1.34 -7.27 2.68
C CYS A 32 -1.13 -7.00 4.16
N PHE A 33 -0.64 -5.80 4.46
CA PHE A 33 -0.41 -5.31 5.79
C PHE A 33 -1.66 -4.58 6.29
N MET A 34 -2.02 -4.88 7.53
CA MET A 34 -3.24 -4.42 8.18
C MET A 34 -2.86 -3.67 9.44
N LEU A 35 -3.22 -2.40 9.56
CA LEU A 35 -3.06 -1.61 10.78
C LEU A 35 -4.37 -1.61 11.56
N ASN A 36 -4.37 -2.13 12.80
CA ASN A 36 -5.57 -2.23 13.64
C ASN A 36 -6.75 -2.91 12.92
N GLY A 37 -6.47 -4.00 12.18
CA GLY A 37 -7.46 -4.72 11.39
C GLY A 37 -7.92 -4.01 10.11
N ASN A 38 -7.43 -2.80 9.83
CA ASN A 38 -7.71 -2.04 8.61
C ASN A 38 -6.57 -2.18 7.60
N MET A 39 -6.93 -2.45 6.35
CA MET A 39 -5.94 -2.60 5.29
C MET A 39 -5.14 -1.32 5.08
N LEU A 40 -3.81 -1.45 5.07
CA LEU A 40 -2.84 -0.37 4.90
C LEU A 40 -2.28 -0.37 3.47
N CYS A 41 -1.58 -1.43 3.12
CA CYS A 41 -0.92 -1.60 1.82
C CYS A 41 -0.62 -3.07 1.53
N GLY A 42 -0.19 -3.39 0.31
CA GLY A 42 0.34 -4.70 -0.03
C GLY A 42 0.89 -4.75 -1.45
N PRO A 43 1.98 -5.48 -1.71
CA PRO A 43 2.48 -5.68 -3.06
C PRO A 43 1.55 -6.57 -3.88
N THR A 44 1.55 -6.36 -5.19
CA THR A 44 0.84 -7.19 -6.16
C THR A 44 1.83 -8.06 -6.94
N LYS A 45 1.30 -9.08 -7.63
CA LYS A 45 2.09 -9.91 -8.56
C LYS A 45 2.68 -9.15 -9.75
N SER A 46 2.18 -7.96 -10.07
CA SER A 46 2.73 -7.11 -11.13
C SER A 46 3.93 -6.27 -10.66
N GLY A 47 4.28 -6.32 -9.37
CA GLY A 47 5.30 -5.47 -8.75
C GLY A 47 4.76 -4.10 -8.32
N ASP A 48 3.46 -3.85 -8.48
CA ASP A 48 2.85 -2.61 -8.00
C ASP A 48 2.61 -2.67 -6.49
N LEU A 49 2.63 -1.52 -5.84
CA LEU A 49 2.15 -1.36 -4.47
C LEU A 49 0.69 -0.91 -4.49
N MET A 50 -0.20 -1.72 -3.93
CA MET A 50 -1.53 -1.27 -3.54
C MET A 50 -1.44 -0.52 -2.22
N ILE A 51 -2.07 0.66 -2.13
CA ILE A 51 -2.02 1.44 -0.89
C ILE A 51 -3.30 2.21 -0.61
N ARG A 52 -3.71 2.25 0.67
CA ARG A 52 -4.91 2.93 1.15
C ARG A 52 -4.63 4.36 1.59
N VAL A 53 -4.98 5.33 0.74
CA VAL A 53 -4.80 6.77 1.01
C VAL A 53 -6.07 7.47 1.46
N GLY A 54 -7.22 6.81 1.33
CA GLY A 54 -8.53 7.37 1.66
C GLY A 54 -9.10 8.28 0.57
N LYS A 55 -10.42 8.38 0.51
CA LYS A 55 -11.15 9.02 -0.60
C LYS A 55 -10.78 10.48 -0.83
N LYS A 56 -10.47 11.23 0.23
CA LYS A 56 -10.14 12.66 0.16
C LYS A 56 -8.77 12.91 -0.48
N LEU A 57 -7.81 12.01 -0.26
CA LEU A 57 -6.44 12.17 -0.75
C LEU A 57 -6.19 11.41 -2.05
N GLU A 58 -7.11 10.54 -2.46
CA GLU A 58 -6.99 9.71 -3.66
C GLU A 58 -6.64 10.52 -4.91
N ALA A 59 -7.38 11.60 -5.20
CA ALA A 59 -7.12 12.43 -6.39
C ALA A 59 -5.70 13.05 -6.37
N ASN A 60 -5.26 13.56 -5.22
CA ASN A 60 -3.92 14.13 -5.06
C ASN A 60 -2.83 13.07 -5.15
N ALA A 61 -3.08 11.88 -4.59
CA ALA A 61 -2.16 10.76 -4.65
C ALA A 61 -2.00 10.26 -6.10
N ARG A 62 -3.09 10.19 -6.86
CA ARG A 62 -3.11 9.84 -8.30
C ARG A 62 -2.48 10.89 -9.21
N ALA A 63 -2.29 12.12 -8.73
CA ALA A 63 -1.59 13.16 -9.47
C ALA A 63 -0.06 13.03 -9.37
N ARG A 64 0.45 12.16 -8.48
CA ARG A 64 1.89 11.91 -8.36
C ARG A 64 2.36 10.98 -9.49
N PRO A 65 3.63 11.10 -9.94
CA PRO A 65 4.20 10.17 -10.92
C PRO A 65 4.05 8.71 -10.49
N HIS A 66 3.95 7.80 -11.47
CA HIS A 66 3.91 6.35 -11.23
C HIS A 66 2.71 5.87 -10.41
N THR A 67 1.59 6.59 -10.48
CA THR A 67 0.36 6.19 -9.80
C THR A 67 -0.80 5.99 -10.75
N ARG A 68 -1.68 5.04 -10.41
CA ARG A 68 -2.88 4.74 -11.19
C ARG A 68 -4.04 4.35 -10.29
N GLU A 69 -5.24 4.41 -10.85
CA GLU A 69 -6.45 3.98 -10.15
C GLU A 69 -6.41 2.46 -9.88
N MET A 70 -6.97 2.05 -8.75
CA MET A 70 -7.06 0.65 -8.39
C MET A 70 -8.28 -0.01 -9.05
N ASP A 71 -8.02 -0.89 -10.03
CA ASP A 71 -9.04 -1.54 -10.88
C ASP A 71 -9.06 -3.08 -10.75
N PHE A 72 -8.84 -3.63 -9.55
CA PHE A 72 -8.61 -5.08 -9.40
C PHE A 72 -9.85 -5.98 -9.49
N THR A 73 -11.08 -5.43 -9.47
CA THR A 73 -12.32 -6.24 -9.31
C THR A 73 -13.50 -5.80 -10.18
N GLY A 74 -13.27 -5.04 -11.26
CA GLY A 74 -14.36 -4.48 -12.10
C GLY A 74 -15.24 -3.42 -11.40
N LYS A 75 -14.95 -3.11 -10.13
CA LYS A 75 -15.48 -1.97 -9.38
C LYS A 75 -14.31 -1.25 -8.71
N PRO A 76 -14.12 0.06 -8.97
CA PRO A 76 -13.08 0.85 -8.30
C PRO A 76 -13.24 0.82 -6.79
N MET A 77 -12.19 0.42 -6.08
CA MET A 77 -12.14 0.55 -4.63
C MET A 77 -11.71 1.98 -4.26
N LYS A 78 -12.70 2.80 -3.92
CA LYS A 78 -12.45 4.20 -3.53
C LYS A 78 -11.52 4.28 -2.32
N GLY A 79 -10.56 5.19 -2.38
CA GLY A 79 -9.55 5.44 -1.36
C GLY A 79 -8.32 4.54 -1.45
N PHE A 80 -8.15 3.81 -2.55
CA PHE A 80 -6.95 3.04 -2.86
C PHE A 80 -6.36 3.47 -4.21
N ILE A 81 -5.05 3.32 -4.33
CA ILE A 81 -4.31 3.53 -5.58
C ILE A 81 -3.32 2.39 -5.77
N PHE A 82 -2.83 2.25 -7.00
CA PHE A 82 -1.59 1.53 -7.29
C PHE A 82 -0.45 2.52 -7.48
N VAL A 83 0.72 2.14 -6.98
CA VAL A 83 2.00 2.79 -7.26
C VAL A 83 2.87 1.78 -8.01
N GLU A 84 3.35 2.16 -9.19
CA GLU A 84 4.20 1.31 -10.04
C GLU A 84 5.59 1.14 -9.41
N PRO A 85 6.39 0.13 -9.80
CA PRO A 85 7.73 -0.11 -9.26
C PRO A 85 8.62 1.14 -9.25
N ALA A 86 8.55 1.97 -10.29
CA ALA A 86 9.32 3.21 -10.40
C ALA A 86 8.95 4.25 -9.32
N GLY A 87 7.74 4.19 -8.75
CA GLY A 87 7.31 5.06 -7.65
C GLY A 87 7.65 4.55 -6.25
N ILE A 88 8.29 3.37 -6.14
CA ILE A 88 8.71 2.71 -4.89
C ILE A 88 10.14 2.13 -5.01
N GLU A 89 10.93 2.61 -5.96
CA GLU A 89 12.27 2.10 -6.24
C GLU A 89 13.17 2.20 -5.01
N THR A 90 13.09 3.32 -4.28
CA THR A 90 13.85 3.56 -3.05
C THR A 90 13.00 3.33 -1.81
N ASP A 91 13.66 3.00 -0.69
CA ASP A 91 12.98 2.87 0.61
C ASP A 91 12.39 4.21 1.09
N GLU A 92 12.99 5.33 0.68
CA GLU A 92 12.47 6.66 0.98
C GLU A 92 11.12 6.90 0.26
N ASP A 93 11.01 6.51 -1.00
CA ASP A 93 9.77 6.65 -1.75
C ASP A 93 8.69 5.72 -1.22
N LEU A 94 9.04 4.46 -0.95
CA LEU A 94 8.14 3.51 -0.31
C LEU A 94 7.67 4.01 1.06
N TYR A 95 8.57 4.57 1.87
CA TYR A 95 8.24 5.14 3.18
C TYR A 95 7.25 6.30 3.07
N LYS A 96 7.42 7.23 2.12
CA LYS A 96 6.48 8.35 1.91
C LYS A 96 5.05 7.85 1.66
N TRP A 97 4.91 6.76 0.93
CA TRP A 97 3.62 6.12 0.68
C TRP A 97 3.06 5.47 1.94
N ILE A 98 3.86 4.64 2.63
CA ILE A 98 3.45 3.99 3.89
C ILE A 98 3.02 5.04 4.92
N ALA A 99 3.80 6.10 5.13
CA ALA A 99 3.48 7.17 6.06
C ALA A 99 2.16 7.88 5.73
N LEU A 100 1.90 8.14 4.44
CA LEU A 100 0.63 8.72 3.98
C LEU A 100 -0.55 7.81 4.34
N ALA A 101 -0.41 6.50 4.09
CA ALA A 101 -1.44 5.52 4.40
C ALA A 101 -1.63 5.34 5.91
N THR A 102 -0.55 5.25 6.68
CA THR A 102 -0.58 5.09 8.14
C THR A 102 -1.31 6.26 8.79
N LYS A 103 -1.07 7.49 8.33
CA LYS A 103 -1.79 8.68 8.82
C LYS A 103 -3.30 8.58 8.60
N PHE A 104 -3.73 8.06 7.45
CA PHE A 104 -5.16 7.90 7.17
C PHE A 104 -5.75 6.70 7.93
N VAL A 105 -5.10 5.54 7.86
CA VAL A 105 -5.60 4.28 8.41
C VAL A 105 -5.59 4.28 9.93
N GLY A 106 -4.57 4.87 10.55
CA GLY A 106 -4.48 5.00 12.02
C GLY A 106 -5.57 5.89 12.62
N ALA A 107 -6.23 6.74 11.82
CA ALA A 107 -7.37 7.54 12.25
C ALA A 107 -8.72 6.81 12.13
N LEU A 108 -8.73 5.58 11.58
CA LEU A 108 -9.95 4.78 11.47
C LEU A 108 -10.20 4.01 12.78
N PRO A 109 -11.48 3.73 13.11
CA PRO A 109 -11.79 2.78 14.17
C PRO A 109 -11.15 1.42 13.90
N ALA A 110 -10.53 0.84 14.93
CA ALA A 110 -10.03 -0.53 14.87
C ALA A 110 -11.17 -1.52 14.55
N LYS A 111 -10.83 -2.64 13.90
CA LYS A 111 -11.77 -3.70 13.54
C LYS A 111 -11.63 -4.93 14.42
#